data_AF-A0A225VKG5-F1
#
_entry.id   AF-A0A225VKG5-F1
#
_cell.length_a   1.000
_cell.length_b   1.000
_cell.length_c   1.000
_cell.angle_alpha   90.00
_cell.angle_beta   90.00
_cell.angle_gamma   90.00
#
_symmetry.space_group_name_H-M   'P 1'
#
loop_
_entity.id
_entity.type
_entity.pdbx_description
1 polymer ?
#
loop_
_entity_poly.entity_id
_entity_poly.type
_entity_poly.pdbx_seq_one_letter_code
_entity_poly.pdbx_strand_id
1 'polypeptide(L)'
;MTMKVLWSHLMTEKHGGYGSRSWIVCKLPEWQIVIAACAYLEKTTVNIAEYSGMNHGVIAALEHSAEDLVIIGTRGSQTSNH
;
A
#
# COMPACT_ATOMS: atom_id res chain seq x y z
N MET A 1 -20.09 2.21 7.22
CA MET A 1 -19.58 1.40 6.10
C MET A 1 -18.14 0.97 6.37
N THR A 2 -17.86 -0.33 6.31
CA THR A 2 -16.52 -0.89 6.54
C THR A 2 -15.71 -0.96 5.26
N MET A 3 -14.49 -0.43 5.29
CA MET A 3 -13.53 -0.56 4.20
C MET A 3 -12.31 -1.35 4.64
N LYS A 4 -11.68 -1.99 3.66
CA LYS A 4 -10.44 -2.71 3.83
C LYS A 4 -9.38 -2.10 2.93
N VAL A 5 -8.25 -1.73 3.52
CA VAL A 5 -7.07 -1.22 2.82
C VAL A 5 -6.05 -2.34 2.77
N LEU A 6 -5.76 -2.81 1.57
CA LEU A 6 -4.62 -3.67 1.29
C LEU A 6 -3.49 -2.79 0.78
N TRP A 7 -2.33 -2.85 1.40
CA TRP A 7 -1.14 -2.17 0.87
C TRP A 7 0.02 -3.15 0.74
N SER A 8 0.86 -2.89 -0.26
CA SER A 8 2.09 -3.63 -0.48
C SER A 8 3.19 -2.68 -0.91
N HIS A 9 4.41 -3.08 -0.59
CA HIS A 9 5.60 -2.37 -1.00
C HIS A 9 6.63 -3.36 -1.53
N LEU A 10 7.32 -2.97 -2.58
CA LEU A 10 8.43 -3.70 -3.18
C LEU A 10 9.66 -2.80 -3.20
N MET A 11 10.82 -3.32 -2.79
CA MET A 11 12.12 -2.67 -2.95
C MET A 11 13.09 -3.58 -3.65
N THR A 12 13.89 -2.99 -4.52
CA THR A 12 15.03 -3.65 -5.14
C THR A 12 16.29 -2.92 -4.71
N GLU A 13 17.20 -3.62 -4.05
CA GLU A 13 18.52 -3.07 -3.70
C GLU A 13 19.44 -2.99 -4.92
N LYS A 14 19.19 -3.85 -5.93
CA LYS A 14 19.89 -3.80 -7.21
C LYS A 14 19.58 -2.48 -7.92
N HIS A 15 20.62 -1.76 -8.33
CA HIS A 15 20.55 -0.48 -9.05
C HIS A 15 20.08 0.74 -8.24
N GLY A 16 20.25 0.77 -6.90
CA GLY A 16 20.20 2.03 -6.16
C GLY A 16 18.97 2.27 -5.27
N GLY A 17 18.22 1.23 -4.92
CA GLY A 17 17.14 1.32 -3.91
C GLY A 17 15.81 1.80 -4.49
N TYR A 18 15.46 1.35 -5.70
CA TYR A 18 14.16 1.62 -6.30
C TYR A 18 13.06 0.85 -5.59
N GLY A 19 11.97 1.56 -5.28
CA GLY A 19 10.79 0.99 -4.64
C GLY A 19 9.51 1.22 -5.42
N SER A 20 8.47 0.46 -5.10
CA SER A 20 7.11 0.74 -5.52
C SER A 20 6.16 0.49 -4.38
N ARG A 21 5.20 1.38 -4.20
CA ARG A 21 4.10 1.23 -3.23
C ARG A 21 2.81 1.06 -4.00
N SER A 22 1.93 0.20 -3.51
CA SER A 22 0.59 0.03 -4.06
C SER A 22 -0.42 -0.16 -2.95
N TRP A 23 -1.63 0.33 -3.18
CA TRP A 23 -2.73 0.18 -2.26
C TRP A 23 -4.05 -0.05 -3.01
N ILE A 24 -4.92 -0.82 -2.37
CA ILE A 24 -6.27 -1.13 -2.83
C ILE A 24 -7.22 -0.87 -1.67
N VAL A 25 -8.29 -0.14 -1.94
CA VAL A 25 -9.41 0.09 -1.00
C VAL A 25 -10.60 -0.71 -1.50
N CYS A 26 -11.10 -1.62 -0.66
CA CYS A 26 -12.29 -2.42 -0.94
C CYS A 26 -13.40 -2.14 0.08
N LYS A 27 -14.64 -2.09 -0.38
CA LYS A 27 -15.83 -2.08 0.48
C LYS A 27 -16.19 -3.52 0.88
N LEU A 28 -16.43 -3.75 2.17
CA LEU A 28 -16.90 -5.04 2.67
C LEU A 28 -18.44 -5.05 2.83
N PRO A 29 -19.09 -6.24 2.79
CA PRO A 29 -18.53 -7.58 2.60
C PRO A 29 -18.34 -8.00 1.13
N GLU A 30 -18.79 -7.18 0.19
CA GLU A 30 -18.83 -7.49 -1.25
C GLU A 30 -17.44 -7.46 -1.93
N TRP A 31 -16.41 -7.03 -1.20
CA TRP A 31 -15.04 -6.83 -1.72
C TRP A 31 -14.97 -5.91 -2.94
N GLN A 32 -15.95 -5.02 -3.10
CA GLN A 32 -16.00 -4.08 -4.22
C GLN A 32 -14.77 -3.16 -4.18
N ILE A 33 -13.98 -3.16 -5.26
CA ILE A 33 -12.82 -2.27 -5.40
C ILE A 33 -13.34 -0.85 -5.57
N VAL A 34 -12.95 0.02 -4.64
CA VAL A 34 -13.27 1.46 -4.66
C VAL A 34 -12.11 2.22 -5.31
N ILE A 35 -10.87 1.93 -4.89
CA ILE A 35 -9.65 2.52 -5.43
C ILE A 35 -8.57 1.44 -5.56
N ALA A 36 -7.82 1.48 -6.66
CA ALA A 36 -6.55 0.77 -6.81
C ALA A 36 -5.51 1.74 -7.36
N ALA A 37 -4.39 1.90 -6.67
CA ALA A 37 -3.34 2.83 -7.06
C ALA A 37 -1.95 2.26 -6.76
N CYS A 38 -0.97 2.71 -7.53
CA CYS A 38 0.44 2.44 -7.30
C CYS A 38 1.27 3.69 -7.58
N ALA A 39 2.44 3.77 -6.95
CA ALA A 39 3.39 4.83 -7.17
C ALA A 39 4.81 4.26 -7.19
N TYR A 40 5.59 4.72 -8.17
CA TYR A 40 7.01 4.45 -8.25
C TYR A 40 7.79 5.36 -7.31
N LEU A 41 8.85 4.82 -6.69
CA LEU A 41 9.71 5.53 -5.75
C LEU A 41 11.16 5.40 -6.23
N GLU A 42 11.69 6.51 -6.76
CA GLU A 42 13.03 6.57 -7.37
C GLU A 42 14.16 6.37 -6.35
N LYS A 43 13.94 6.74 -5.08
CA LYS A 43 14.89 6.54 -3.98
C LYS A 43 14.14 6.52 -2.66
N THR A 44 13.93 5.35 -2.08
CA THR A 44 13.19 5.22 -0.81
C THR A 44 13.89 4.22 0.10
N THR A 45 13.75 4.38 1.41
CA THR A 45 14.06 3.31 2.37
C THR A 45 12.81 2.46 2.58
N VAL A 46 12.98 1.22 3.07
CA VAL A 46 11.87 0.28 3.28
C VAL A 46 10.79 0.92 4.16
N ASN A 47 11.21 1.60 5.23
CA ASN A 47 10.32 2.22 6.20
C ASN A 47 9.47 3.38 5.63
N ILE A 48 10.04 4.23 4.77
CA ILE A 48 9.34 5.41 4.23
C ILE A 48 8.25 4.99 3.25
N ALA A 49 8.51 3.96 2.44
CA ALA A 49 7.55 3.50 1.46
C ALA A 49 6.41 2.69 2.09
N GLU A 50 6.70 1.86 3.10
CA GLU A 50 5.69 1.12 3.88
C GLU A 50 4.72 2.10 4.56
N TYR A 51 5.26 3.09 5.30
CA TYR A 51 4.44 4.08 6.00
C TYR A 51 3.62 4.95 5.06
N SER A 52 4.22 5.37 3.94
CA SER A 52 3.52 6.23 2.99
C SER A 52 2.41 5.49 2.24
N GLY A 53 2.59 4.23 1.84
CA GLY A 53 1.55 3.43 1.17
C GLY A 53 0.32 3.23 2.05
N MET A 54 0.54 2.93 3.34
CA MET A 54 -0.53 2.83 4.33
C MET A 54 -1.29 4.15 4.46
N ASN A 55 -0.61 5.29 4.60
CA ASN A 55 -1.26 6.58 4.80
C ASN A 55 -2.14 6.99 3.61
N HIS A 56 -1.68 6.77 2.37
CA HIS A 56 -2.50 7.09 1.18
C HIS A 56 -3.74 6.20 1.09
N GLY A 57 -3.63 4.91 1.43
CA GLY A 57 -4.78 4.01 1.47
C GLY A 57 -5.80 4.37 2.56
N VAL A 58 -5.34 4.84 3.72
CA VAL A 58 -6.22 5.32 4.80
C VAL A 58 -6.94 6.60 4.41
N ILE A 59 -6.23 7.60 3.86
CA ILE A 59 -6.83 8.87 3.40
C ILE A 59 -7.90 8.58 2.34
N ALA A 60 -7.58 7.73 1.37
CA ALA A 60 -8.52 7.31 0.34
C ALA A 60 -9.79 6.67 0.92
N ALA A 61 -9.67 5.83 1.96
CA ALA A 61 -10.84 5.25 2.61
C ALA A 61 -11.68 6.29 3.37
N LEU A 62 -11.04 7.27 4.02
CA LEU A 62 -11.72 8.36 4.73
C LEU A 62 -12.46 9.29 3.76
N GLU A 63 -11.88 9.61 2.60
CA GLU A 63 -12.52 10.39 1.54
C GLU A 63 -13.78 9.71 0.98
N HIS A 64 -13.86 8.39 1.10
CA HIS A 64 -15.02 7.60 0.73
C HIS A 64 -15.99 7.31 1.89
N SER A 65 -15.90 8.07 2.99
CA SER A 65 -16.77 7.96 4.16
C SER A 65 -16.72 6.57 4.84
N ALA A 66 -15.53 5.98 4.94
CA ALA A 66 -15.34 4.79 5.77
C ALA A 66 -15.65 5.11 7.24
N GLU A 67 -16.55 4.32 7.86
CA GLU A 67 -16.84 4.39 9.30
C GLU A 67 -15.94 3.43 10.09
N ASP A 68 -15.56 2.31 9.47
CA ASP A 68 -14.66 1.30 10.02
C ASP A 68 -13.57 0.96 9.00
N LEU A 69 -12.34 0.74 9.49
CA LEU A 69 -11.19 0.46 8.64
C LEU A 69 -10.43 -0.78 9.09
N VAL A 70 -10.18 -1.69 8.15
CA VAL A 70 -9.26 -2.82 8.32
C VAL A 70 -8.03 -2.60 7.44
N ILE A 71 -6.86 -2.41 8.06
CA ILE A 71 -5.60 -2.21 7.33
C ILE A 71 -4.83 -3.53 7.35
N ILE A 72 -4.47 -4.04 6.18
CA ILE A 72 -3.60 -5.22 6.04
C ILE A 72 -2.44 -4.86 5.13
N GLY A 73 -1.23 -5.02 5.64
CA GLY A 73 0.00 -4.84 4.89
C GLY A 73 0.68 -6.18 4.62
N THR A 74 1.23 -6.34 3.42
CA THR A 74 2.24 -7.36 3.15
C THR A 74 3.60 -6.70 2.93
N ARG A 75 4.60 -7.16 3.68
CA ARG A 75 5.98 -6.78 3.44
C ARG A 75 6.49 -7.57 2.23
N GLY A 76 6.76 -6.90 1.12
CA GLY A 76 7.48 -7.52 0.00
C GLY A 76 8.89 -7.88 0.44
N SER A 77 9.30 -9.12 0.23
CA SER A 77 10.64 -9.58 0.56
C SER A 77 11.68 -8.88 -0.31
N GLN A 78 12.80 -8.49 0.30
CA GLN A 78 14.00 -8.11 -0.44
C GLN A 78 14.50 -9.36 -1.17
N THR A 79 14.47 -9.37 -2.51
CA THR A 79 15.21 -10.36 -3.28
C THR A 79 16.69 -9.96 -3.32
N SER A 80 17.38 -10.18 -2.19
CA SER A 80 18.83 -10.26 -2.17
C SER A 80 19.20 -11.58 -2.87
N ASN A 81 19.51 -11.50 -4.16
CA ASN A 81 20.23 -12.59 -4.83
C ASN A 81 21.71 -12.49 -4.39
N HIS A 82 22.05 -13.20 -3.32
CA HIS A 82 23.42 -13.66 -3.08
C HIS A 82 23.61 -15.00 -3.80
#